data_AF-A0A9W9IKU3-F1
#
_entry.id   AF-A0A9W9IKU3-F1
#
_cell.length_a   1.000
_cell.length_b   1.000
_cell.length_c   1.000
_cell.angle_alpha   90.00
_cell.angle_beta   90.00
_cell.angle_gamma   90.00
#
_symmetry.space_group_name_H-M   'P 1'
#
loop_
_entity.id
_entity.type
_entity.pdbx_description
1 polymer ?
#
loop_
_entity_poly.entity_id
_entity_poly.type
_entity_poly.pdbx_seq_one_letter_code
_entity_poly.pdbx_strand_id
1 'polypeptide(L)'
;MNDPVPLVDELLSTFKARDISVKREAIESALADPTTGLKNAEWVSRHVQPETLLSREELTLYTKLENSGALNPILRDPEFDATRPFLEDDLRIAIKSLETSTVNIQKQSKTLSQQCETLKKQLRRQGSLEQDRVRDIARLRKKHEAGRQNTTDAVNELSDELEASFRSQTDKNGAESKRILSSLSTRLKQDDKTLARLETLVSGVKSSGNDAATVTQATNLSSALAGYSAEEIHYRLDRLYLETLQAAASSVHDITVEDATINALEEELESLYPEIEVLAEIFTKQQFHEPILREIHHEHSQLRVSSQQRLEQVLDVIVDMTLNKQSMTRKLADRESSCELLEQLASLYQSETASQLASQPSSRRESLRRRSLQAGVFLAANREPAVMPEQPALENLLRRIGVSPKSVLRPRTAEGGAHELHEKRLHMSETLQRVGISVDSPLVARLTPTENASQLLASSLHANSHFETSLRDPWQEEALSVLETELASLQKGVQGLNLDVLHQRDKLRDKFLERWC
;
A
#
# COMPACT_ATOMS: atom_id res chain seq x y z
N MET A 1 39.31 -128.35 -34.64
CA MET A 1 40.79 -128.36 -34.64
C MET A 1 41.22 -126.95 -34.93
N ASN A 2 41.42 -126.16 -33.88
CA ASN A 2 41.98 -124.81 -33.95
C ASN A 2 43.38 -124.93 -33.35
N ASP A 3 44.39 -124.68 -34.17
CA ASP A 3 45.78 -124.71 -33.74
C ASP A 3 46.04 -123.56 -32.75
N PRO A 4 46.53 -123.81 -31.53
CA PRO A 4 46.91 -122.78 -30.54
C PRO A 4 48.29 -122.15 -30.83
N VAL A 5 48.83 -122.35 -32.04
CA VAL A 5 50.18 -121.93 -32.45
C VAL A 5 50.36 -120.40 -32.57
N PRO A 6 49.39 -119.56 -32.99
CA PRO A 6 49.67 -118.14 -33.20
C PRO A 6 49.77 -117.32 -31.89
N LEU A 7 49.06 -117.73 -30.83
CA LEU A 7 49.09 -117.06 -29.52
C LEU A 7 50.41 -117.28 -28.79
N VAL A 8 51.01 -118.47 -28.93
CA VAL A 8 52.28 -118.81 -28.26
C VAL A 8 53.44 -117.98 -28.82
N ASP A 9 53.48 -117.76 -30.14
CA ASP A 9 54.55 -116.98 -30.77
C ASP A 9 54.39 -115.46 -30.54
N GLU A 10 53.16 -114.94 -30.49
CA GLU A 10 52.90 -113.54 -30.12
C GLU A 10 53.28 -113.27 -28.65
N LEU A 11 52.97 -114.21 -27.74
CA LEU A 11 53.39 -114.13 -26.34
C LEU A 11 54.90 -114.24 -26.16
N LEU A 12 55.55 -115.15 -26.86
CA LEU A 12 57.01 -115.26 -26.82
C LEU A 12 57.68 -114.01 -27.39
N SER A 13 57.10 -113.37 -28.41
CA SER A 13 57.62 -112.11 -28.96
C SER A 13 57.48 -110.94 -27.98
N THR A 14 56.34 -110.84 -27.28
CA THR A 14 56.08 -109.80 -26.27
C THR A 14 56.92 -110.01 -25.00
N PHE A 15 57.16 -111.27 -24.58
CA PHE A 15 58.06 -111.59 -23.46
C PHE A 15 59.54 -111.39 -23.80
N LYS A 16 59.98 -111.73 -25.02
CA LYS A 16 61.35 -111.46 -25.49
C LYS A 16 61.65 -109.98 -25.66
N ALA A 17 60.69 -109.19 -26.14
CA ALA A 17 60.86 -107.73 -26.27
C ALA A 17 61.05 -107.03 -24.90
N ARG A 18 60.72 -107.71 -23.80
CA ARG A 18 60.68 -107.14 -22.44
C ARG A 18 61.60 -107.88 -21.44
N ASP A 19 62.53 -108.69 -21.96
CA ASP A 19 63.59 -109.39 -21.20
C ASP A 19 63.09 -110.39 -20.13
N ILE A 20 61.90 -110.96 -20.34
CA ILE A 20 61.31 -111.97 -19.44
C ILE A 20 61.67 -113.36 -19.97
N SER A 21 62.56 -114.06 -19.25
CA SER A 21 63.06 -115.39 -19.65
C SER A 21 62.07 -116.51 -19.29
N VAL A 22 61.19 -116.89 -20.22
CA VAL A 22 60.25 -118.02 -20.04
C VAL A 22 60.60 -119.17 -21.00
N LYS A 23 60.60 -120.40 -20.50
CA LYS A 23 60.83 -121.62 -21.30
C LYS A 23 59.60 -121.92 -22.16
N ARG A 24 59.77 -122.04 -23.48
CA ARG A 24 58.71 -122.32 -24.47
C ARG A 24 57.87 -123.55 -24.09
N GLU A 25 58.51 -124.60 -23.60
CA GLU A 25 57.87 -125.86 -23.18
C GLU A 25 56.87 -125.68 -22.02
N ALA A 26 57.08 -124.69 -21.14
CA ALA A 26 56.20 -124.43 -20.01
C ALA A 26 54.91 -123.69 -20.43
N ILE A 27 55.01 -122.81 -21.44
CA ILE A 27 53.88 -122.06 -22.00
C ILE A 27 53.01 -123.00 -22.85
N GLU A 28 53.65 -123.85 -23.66
CA GLU A 28 52.96 -124.86 -24.46
C GLU A 28 52.26 -125.90 -23.56
N SER A 29 52.89 -126.33 -22.46
CA SER A 29 52.26 -127.23 -21.49
C SER A 29 51.07 -126.59 -20.74
N ALA A 30 51.16 -125.32 -20.37
CA ALA A 30 50.09 -124.59 -19.68
C ALA A 30 48.89 -124.21 -20.58
N LEU A 31 49.10 -124.15 -21.90
CA LEU A 31 48.06 -123.92 -22.91
C LEU A 31 47.49 -125.23 -23.49
N ALA A 32 48.26 -126.32 -23.47
CA ALA A 32 47.82 -127.65 -23.89
C ALA A 32 46.98 -128.40 -22.84
N ASP A 33 46.96 -127.92 -21.59
CA ASP A 33 46.15 -128.49 -20.51
C ASP A 33 44.64 -128.25 -20.75
N PRO A 34 43.82 -129.30 -20.96
CA PRO A 34 42.48 -129.17 -21.56
C PRO A 34 41.44 -128.46 -20.67
N THR A 35 41.68 -128.33 -19.36
CA THR A 35 40.77 -127.64 -18.43
C THR A 35 41.14 -126.18 -18.17
N THR A 36 42.41 -125.83 -18.38
CA THR A 36 42.99 -124.55 -17.95
C THR A 36 43.41 -123.68 -19.14
N GLY A 37 43.70 -124.30 -20.30
CA GLY A 37 44.21 -123.62 -21.49
C GLY A 37 43.27 -122.55 -22.07
N LEU A 38 41.95 -122.76 -22.07
CA LEU A 38 40.97 -121.79 -22.58
C LEU A 38 40.85 -120.55 -21.68
N LYS A 39 40.80 -120.75 -20.36
CA LYS A 39 40.78 -119.65 -19.38
C LYS A 39 42.10 -118.89 -19.38
N ASN A 40 43.21 -119.60 -19.54
CA ASN A 40 44.54 -119.00 -19.62
C ASN A 40 44.68 -118.18 -20.92
N ALA A 41 44.17 -118.65 -22.06
CA ALA A 41 44.19 -117.90 -23.31
C ALA A 41 43.33 -116.62 -23.24
N GLU A 42 42.13 -116.68 -22.67
CA GLU A 42 41.30 -115.48 -22.44
C GLU A 42 41.95 -114.52 -21.46
N TRP A 43 42.52 -115.03 -20.36
CA TRP A 43 43.23 -114.22 -19.37
C TRP A 43 44.41 -113.48 -19.99
N VAL A 44 45.20 -114.18 -20.80
CA VAL A 44 46.34 -113.61 -21.53
C VAL A 44 45.89 -112.54 -22.51
N SER A 45 44.85 -112.79 -23.33
CA SER A 45 44.36 -111.79 -24.29
C SER A 45 43.84 -110.50 -23.64
N ARG A 46 43.35 -110.60 -22.40
CA ARG A 46 42.75 -109.49 -21.66
C ARG A 46 43.76 -108.71 -20.82
N HIS A 47 44.80 -109.36 -20.30
CA HIS A 47 45.74 -108.74 -19.35
C HIS A 47 47.16 -108.56 -19.90
N VAL A 48 47.50 -109.24 -21.00
CA VAL A 48 48.81 -109.18 -21.65
C VAL A 48 48.65 -108.49 -23.01
N GLN A 49 48.28 -107.20 -22.98
CA GLN A 49 48.24 -106.33 -24.16
C GLN A 49 49.42 -105.34 -24.10
N PRO A 50 49.87 -104.79 -25.25
CA PRO A 50 50.98 -103.85 -25.28
C PRO A 50 50.80 -102.64 -24.33
N GLU A 51 49.54 -102.22 -24.15
CA GLU A 51 49.07 -101.10 -23.31
C GLU A 51 49.01 -101.44 -21.80
N THR A 52 48.87 -102.72 -21.42
CA THR A 52 48.74 -103.16 -20.01
C THR A 52 50.06 -103.63 -19.39
N LEU A 53 51.08 -103.81 -20.21
CA LEU A 53 52.42 -104.17 -19.76
C LEU A 53 53.30 -102.91 -19.76
N LEU A 54 54.05 -102.68 -18.68
CA LEU A 54 54.96 -101.53 -18.58
C LEU A 54 56.03 -101.54 -19.70
N SER A 55 56.20 -100.39 -20.34
CA SER A 55 57.27 -100.12 -21.30
C SER A 55 58.65 -100.18 -20.62
N ARG A 56 59.73 -100.42 -21.38
CA ARG A 56 61.11 -100.48 -20.85
C ARG A 56 61.49 -99.19 -20.09
N GLU A 57 61.06 -98.04 -20.61
CA GLU A 57 61.30 -96.74 -19.97
C GLU A 57 60.49 -96.62 -18.67
N GLU A 58 59.23 -97.04 -18.68
CA GLU A 58 58.37 -97.04 -17.50
C GLU A 58 58.85 -98.00 -16.42
N LEU A 59 59.40 -99.16 -16.78
CA LEU A 59 60.01 -100.10 -15.84
C LEU A 59 61.29 -99.50 -15.22
N THR A 60 62.10 -98.77 -15.99
CA THR A 60 63.24 -98.04 -15.43
C THR A 60 62.82 -96.89 -14.51
N LEU A 61 61.67 -96.26 -14.78
CA LEU A 61 61.11 -95.22 -13.91
C LEU A 61 60.49 -95.84 -12.66
N TYR A 62 59.76 -96.93 -12.77
CA TYR A 62 59.18 -97.66 -11.66
C TYR A 62 60.26 -98.17 -10.71
N THR A 63 61.32 -98.81 -11.22
CA THR A 63 62.45 -99.26 -10.40
C THR A 63 63.21 -98.10 -9.76
N LYS A 64 63.34 -96.95 -10.43
CA LYS A 64 63.89 -95.72 -9.81
C LYS A 64 62.98 -95.15 -8.73
N LEU A 65 61.66 -95.19 -8.91
CA LEU A 65 60.67 -94.73 -7.94
C LEU A 65 60.57 -95.66 -6.72
N GLU A 66 60.74 -96.97 -6.93
CA GLU A 66 60.75 -97.98 -5.88
C GLU A 66 62.03 -97.88 -5.04
N ASN A 67 63.19 -97.76 -5.70
CA ASN A 67 64.48 -97.56 -5.05
C ASN A 67 64.60 -96.19 -4.33
N SER A 68 63.81 -95.20 -4.71
CA SER A 68 63.76 -93.88 -4.06
C SER A 68 62.68 -93.77 -2.98
N GLY A 69 61.88 -94.83 -2.75
CA GLY A 69 60.85 -94.87 -1.70
C GLY A 69 59.64 -93.95 -1.93
N ALA A 70 59.57 -93.26 -3.07
CA ALA A 70 58.54 -92.26 -3.40
C ALA A 70 57.18 -92.87 -3.83
N LEU A 71 57.12 -94.18 -4.07
CA LEU A 71 55.87 -94.89 -4.40
C LEU A 71 54.97 -95.17 -3.19
N ASN A 72 55.55 -95.36 -2.00
CA ASN A 72 54.78 -95.65 -0.78
C ASN A 72 53.79 -94.55 -0.33
N PRO A 73 54.08 -93.24 -0.48
CA PRO A 73 53.08 -92.21 -0.20
C PRO A 73 51.97 -92.14 -1.26
N ILE A 74 52.30 -92.26 -2.55
CA ILE A 74 51.33 -92.14 -3.67
C ILE A 74 50.31 -93.29 -3.67
N LEU A 75 50.74 -94.51 -3.35
CA LEU A 75 49.86 -95.69 -3.27
C LEU A 75 48.98 -95.71 -2.00
N ARG A 76 49.28 -94.88 -1.00
CA ARG A 76 48.52 -94.78 0.25
C ARG A 76 47.54 -93.61 0.28
N ASP A 77 47.54 -92.74 -0.72
CA ASP A 77 46.62 -91.61 -0.81
C ASP A 77 45.24 -92.06 -1.34
N PRO A 78 44.17 -91.98 -0.52
CA PRO A 78 42.81 -92.37 -0.94
C PRO A 78 42.17 -91.38 -1.92
N GLU A 79 42.84 -90.28 -2.29
CA GLU A 79 42.32 -89.26 -3.21
C GLU A 79 42.53 -89.60 -4.70
N PHE A 80 43.36 -90.61 -5.02
CA PHE A 80 43.49 -91.08 -6.40
C PHE A 80 42.27 -91.87 -6.90
N ASP A 81 41.51 -92.52 -5.99
CA ASP A 81 40.21 -93.13 -6.31
C ASP A 81 39.07 -92.09 -6.38
N ALA A 82 39.28 -90.89 -5.82
CA ALA A 82 38.27 -89.81 -5.75
C ALA A 82 38.34 -88.82 -6.93
N THR A 83 39.40 -88.86 -7.74
CA THR A 83 39.53 -87.97 -8.90
C THR A 83 38.86 -88.59 -10.12
N ARG A 84 37.56 -88.34 -10.27
CA ARG A 84 36.79 -88.70 -11.48
C ARG A 84 37.53 -88.13 -12.71
N PRO A 85 37.85 -88.94 -13.74
CA PRO A 85 38.43 -88.41 -14.97
C PRO A 85 37.47 -87.40 -15.58
N PHE A 86 37.95 -86.23 -16.01
CA PHE A 86 37.14 -85.23 -16.71
C PHE A 86 36.50 -85.88 -17.94
N LEU A 87 35.16 -85.92 -17.98
CA LEU A 87 34.45 -86.39 -19.18
C LEU A 87 34.45 -85.28 -20.23
N GLU A 88 34.68 -85.66 -21.48
CA GLU A 88 34.63 -84.76 -22.64
C GLU A 88 33.30 -83.99 -22.75
N ASP A 89 32.22 -84.55 -22.23
CA ASP A 89 30.90 -83.90 -22.19
C ASP A 89 30.85 -82.74 -21.17
N ASP A 90 31.57 -82.84 -20.04
CA ASP A 90 31.65 -81.76 -19.05
C ASP A 90 32.44 -80.57 -19.61
N LEU A 91 33.50 -80.82 -20.39
CA LEU A 91 34.23 -79.78 -21.12
C LEU A 91 33.35 -79.10 -22.17
N ARG A 92 32.55 -79.86 -22.94
CA ARG A 92 31.60 -79.29 -23.90
C ARG A 92 30.52 -78.45 -23.24
N ILE A 93 30.01 -78.85 -22.07
CA ILE A 93 29.03 -78.07 -21.29
C ILE A 93 29.67 -76.78 -20.77
N ALA A 94 30.90 -76.85 -20.25
CA ALA A 94 31.63 -75.68 -19.78
C ALA A 94 31.91 -74.67 -20.92
N ILE A 95 32.30 -75.15 -22.11
CA ILE A 95 32.51 -74.29 -23.29
C ILE A 95 31.19 -73.62 -23.71
N LYS A 96 30.09 -74.36 -23.80
CA LYS A 96 28.77 -73.78 -24.13
C LYS A 96 28.31 -72.75 -23.09
N SER A 97 28.54 -73.02 -21.81
CA SER A 97 28.25 -72.07 -20.72
C SER A 97 29.10 -70.80 -20.85
N LEU A 98 30.40 -70.95 -21.16
CA LEU A 98 31.30 -69.82 -21.38
C LEU A 98 30.92 -69.00 -22.61
N GLU A 99 30.54 -69.63 -23.71
CA GLU A 99 30.08 -68.96 -24.93
C GLU A 99 28.78 -68.18 -24.69
N THR A 100 27.80 -68.80 -24.02
CA THR A 100 26.54 -68.11 -23.66
C THR A 100 26.79 -66.93 -22.71
N SER A 101 27.69 -67.09 -21.73
CA SER A 101 28.13 -65.99 -20.86
C SER A 101 28.82 -64.87 -21.65
N THR A 102 29.72 -65.23 -22.57
CA THR A 102 30.44 -64.27 -23.44
C THR A 102 29.47 -63.48 -24.32
N VAL A 103 28.50 -64.14 -24.93
CA VAL A 103 27.45 -63.49 -25.73
C VAL A 103 26.60 -62.56 -24.86
N ASN A 104 26.26 -62.98 -23.64
CA ASN A 104 25.49 -62.15 -22.71
C ASN A 104 26.28 -60.92 -22.26
N ILE A 105 27.56 -61.07 -21.93
CA ILE A 105 28.47 -59.95 -21.59
C ILE A 105 28.61 -59.01 -22.80
N GLN A 106 28.74 -59.53 -24.02
CA GLN A 106 28.82 -58.70 -25.21
C GLN A 106 27.53 -57.91 -25.46
N LYS A 107 26.36 -58.52 -25.23
CA LYS A 107 25.06 -57.83 -25.28
C LYS A 107 24.99 -56.72 -24.22
N GLN A 108 25.37 -57.02 -22.99
CA GLN A 108 25.40 -56.03 -21.90
C GLN A 108 26.36 -54.88 -22.21
N SER A 109 27.56 -55.16 -22.72
CA SER A 109 28.53 -54.15 -23.13
C SER A 109 27.99 -53.25 -24.24
N LYS A 110 27.31 -53.82 -25.25
CA LYS A 110 26.63 -53.05 -26.31
C LYS A 110 25.54 -52.15 -25.74
N THR A 111 24.70 -52.66 -24.82
CA THR A 111 23.66 -51.86 -24.17
C THR A 111 24.26 -50.72 -23.33
N LEU A 112 25.29 -50.99 -22.53
CA LEU A 112 25.97 -49.97 -21.73
C LEU A 112 26.64 -48.91 -22.63
N SER A 113 27.26 -49.32 -23.75
CA SER A 113 27.83 -48.39 -24.72
C SER A 113 26.75 -47.47 -25.30
N GLN A 114 25.59 -48.02 -25.68
CA GLN A 114 24.45 -47.22 -26.15
C GLN A 114 23.93 -46.27 -25.07
N GLN A 115 23.78 -46.73 -23.83
CA GLN A 115 23.38 -45.89 -22.70
C GLN A 115 24.36 -44.75 -22.47
N CYS A 116 25.67 -45.03 -22.44
CA CYS A 116 26.72 -44.02 -22.33
C CYS A 116 26.65 -42.96 -23.45
N GLU A 117 26.43 -43.38 -24.70
CA GLU A 117 26.27 -42.44 -25.81
C GLU A 117 24.99 -41.60 -25.69
N THR A 118 23.89 -42.17 -25.19
CA THR A 118 22.66 -41.40 -24.92
C THR A 118 22.86 -40.38 -23.81
N LEU A 119 23.55 -40.74 -22.72
CA LEU A 119 23.87 -39.84 -21.61
C LEU A 119 24.80 -38.71 -22.07
N LYS A 120 25.82 -39.00 -22.88
CA LYS A 120 26.68 -37.97 -23.48
C LYS A 120 25.89 -37.00 -24.35
N LYS A 121 24.94 -37.49 -25.17
CA LYS A 121 24.06 -36.64 -25.99
C LYS A 121 23.14 -35.78 -25.12
N GLN A 122 22.58 -36.33 -24.04
CA GLN A 122 21.75 -35.59 -23.09
C GLN A 122 22.57 -34.50 -22.37
N LEU A 123 23.78 -34.82 -21.91
CA LEU A 123 24.65 -33.85 -21.25
C LEU A 123 25.01 -32.68 -22.17
N ARG A 124 25.31 -32.96 -23.45
CA ARG A 124 25.54 -31.91 -24.46
C ARG A 124 24.32 -31.03 -24.67
N ARG A 125 23.12 -31.64 -24.78
CA ARG A 125 21.85 -30.91 -24.91
C ARG A 125 21.55 -30.07 -23.68
N GLN A 126 21.81 -30.59 -22.48
CA GLN A 126 21.65 -29.85 -21.23
C GLN A 126 22.61 -28.65 -21.21
N GLY A 127 23.87 -28.82 -21.61
CA GLY A 127 24.83 -27.72 -21.72
C GLY A 127 24.36 -26.62 -22.67
N SER A 128 23.82 -26.96 -23.85
CA SER A 128 23.26 -25.95 -24.77
C SER A 128 22.01 -25.28 -24.21
N LEU A 129 21.11 -26.03 -23.56
CA LEU A 129 19.91 -25.47 -22.94
C LEU A 129 20.25 -24.51 -21.81
N GLU A 130 21.24 -24.84 -20.97
CA GLU A 130 21.69 -23.93 -19.91
C GLU A 130 22.35 -22.67 -20.48
N GLN A 131 23.13 -22.77 -21.56
CA GLN A 131 23.67 -21.59 -22.22
C GLN A 131 22.58 -20.69 -22.80
N ASP A 132 21.56 -21.27 -23.44
CA ASP A 132 20.42 -20.50 -23.96
C ASP A 132 19.60 -19.89 -22.82
N ARG A 133 19.35 -20.62 -21.73
CA ARG A 133 18.70 -20.09 -20.51
C ARG A 133 19.46 -18.91 -19.93
N VAL A 134 20.78 -19.01 -19.78
CA VAL A 134 21.62 -17.91 -19.26
C VAL A 134 21.55 -16.71 -20.19
N ARG A 135 21.58 -16.91 -21.51
CA ARG A 135 21.46 -15.84 -22.51
C ARG A 135 20.09 -15.15 -22.42
N ASP A 136 19.02 -15.90 -22.30
CA ASP A 136 17.66 -15.36 -22.21
C ASP A 136 17.42 -14.62 -20.89
N ILE A 137 17.94 -15.14 -19.77
CA ILE A 137 17.93 -14.45 -18.48
C ILE A 137 18.71 -13.13 -18.57
N ALA A 138 19.89 -13.13 -19.20
CA ALA A 138 20.68 -11.91 -19.38
C ALA A 138 19.96 -10.88 -20.26
N ARG A 139 19.31 -11.32 -21.34
CA ARG A 139 18.47 -10.45 -22.20
C ARG A 139 17.29 -9.87 -21.42
N LEU A 140 16.61 -10.69 -20.62
CA LEU A 140 15.47 -10.24 -19.80
C LEU A 140 15.92 -9.22 -18.75
N ARG A 141 17.05 -9.46 -18.06
CA ARG A 141 17.65 -8.50 -17.13
C ARG A 141 17.99 -7.17 -17.82
N LYS A 142 18.62 -7.22 -19.00
CA LYS A 142 18.94 -6.01 -19.78
C LYS A 142 17.68 -5.24 -20.17
N LYS A 143 16.62 -5.93 -20.61
CA LYS A 143 15.33 -5.31 -20.96
C LYS A 143 14.67 -4.68 -19.73
N HIS A 144 14.70 -5.36 -18.58
CA HIS A 144 14.16 -4.85 -17.34
C HIS A 144 14.93 -3.62 -16.85
N GLU A 145 16.26 -3.64 -16.92
CA GLU A 145 17.09 -2.49 -16.53
C GLU A 145 16.87 -1.30 -17.45
N ALA A 146 16.83 -1.50 -18.77
CA ALA A 146 16.49 -0.45 -19.72
C ALA A 146 15.07 0.09 -19.49
N GLY A 147 14.10 -0.77 -19.18
CA GLY A 147 12.75 -0.38 -18.82
C GLY A 147 12.71 0.48 -17.54
N ARG A 148 13.47 0.09 -16.51
CA ARG A 148 13.61 0.86 -15.27
C ARG A 148 14.25 2.23 -15.52
N GLN A 149 15.33 2.27 -16.30
CA GLN A 149 15.98 3.53 -16.67
C GLN A 149 15.01 4.44 -17.41
N ASN A 150 14.33 3.94 -18.45
CA ASN A 150 13.32 4.72 -19.17
C ASN A 150 12.19 5.21 -18.25
N THR A 151 11.71 4.40 -17.29
CA THR A 151 10.69 4.86 -16.34
C THR A 151 11.22 5.91 -15.37
N THR A 152 12.47 5.78 -14.92
CA THR A 152 13.10 6.78 -14.06
C THR A 152 13.32 8.09 -14.82
N ASP A 153 13.78 8.02 -16.06
CA ASP A 153 13.99 9.18 -16.92
C ASP A 153 12.66 9.89 -17.20
N ALA A 154 11.59 9.15 -17.50
CA ALA A 154 10.25 9.71 -17.68
C ALA A 154 9.69 10.34 -16.38
N VAL A 155 9.96 9.75 -15.21
CA VAL A 155 9.57 10.34 -13.92
C VAL A 155 10.33 11.64 -13.66
N ASN A 156 11.63 11.69 -13.95
CA ASN A 156 12.43 12.90 -13.81
C ASN A 156 11.96 13.99 -14.78
N GLU A 157 11.70 13.67 -16.05
CA GLU A 157 11.18 14.61 -17.04
C GLU A 157 9.83 15.20 -16.61
N LEU A 158 8.90 14.37 -16.13
CA LEU A 158 7.61 14.84 -15.60
C LEU A 158 7.77 15.69 -14.34
N SER A 159 8.75 15.38 -13.48
CA SER A 159 9.03 16.16 -12.27
C SER A 159 9.62 17.53 -12.62
N ASP A 160 10.55 17.58 -13.58
CA ASP A 160 11.14 18.81 -14.09
C ASP A 160 10.09 19.67 -14.81
N GLU A 161 9.19 19.06 -15.61
CA GLU A 161 8.08 19.76 -16.26
C GLU A 161 7.10 20.32 -15.22
N LEU A 162 6.76 19.55 -14.18
CA LEU A 162 5.90 20.00 -13.10
C LEU A 162 6.54 21.16 -12.33
N GLU A 163 7.83 21.09 -12.03
CA GLU A 163 8.56 22.16 -11.35
C GLU A 163 8.66 23.42 -12.23
N ALA A 164 8.93 23.27 -13.53
CA ALA A 164 8.92 24.39 -14.48
C ALA A 164 7.54 25.04 -14.57
N SER A 165 6.48 24.24 -14.60
CA SER A 165 5.09 24.71 -14.59
C SER A 165 4.76 25.45 -13.29
N PHE A 166 5.19 24.92 -12.13
CA PHE A 166 5.00 25.54 -10.83
C PHE A 166 5.71 26.88 -10.72
N ARG A 167 6.97 26.96 -11.17
CA ARG A 167 7.75 28.21 -11.23
C ARG A 167 7.09 29.23 -12.16
N SER A 168 6.69 28.81 -13.37
CA SER A 168 6.00 29.68 -14.33
C SER A 168 4.69 30.23 -13.76
N GLN A 169 3.90 29.38 -13.09
CA GLN A 169 2.64 29.79 -12.50
C GLN A 169 2.84 30.71 -11.29
N THR A 170 3.86 30.46 -10.47
CA THR A 170 4.24 31.34 -9.36
C THR A 170 4.70 32.71 -9.86
N ASP A 171 5.50 32.75 -10.92
CA ASP A 171 5.96 34.01 -11.53
C ASP A 171 4.82 34.80 -12.16
N LYS A 172 3.92 34.12 -12.90
CA LYS A 172 2.68 34.73 -13.42
C LYS A 172 1.84 35.30 -12.29
N ASN A 173 1.66 34.53 -11.23
CA ASN A 173 0.93 34.94 -10.05
C ASN A 173 1.58 36.18 -9.40
N GLY A 174 2.90 36.20 -9.25
CA GLY A 174 3.65 37.35 -8.72
C GLY A 174 3.54 38.60 -9.61
N ALA A 175 3.61 38.45 -10.93
CA ALA A 175 3.43 39.55 -11.88
C ALA A 175 2.00 40.11 -11.86
N GLU A 176 0.99 39.24 -11.76
CA GLU A 176 -0.41 39.63 -11.60
C GLU A 176 -0.65 40.34 -10.27
N SER A 177 -0.02 39.92 -9.17
CA SER A 177 -0.10 40.61 -7.87
C SER A 177 0.35 42.06 -8.00
N LYS A 178 1.50 42.29 -8.65
CA LYS A 178 2.04 43.62 -8.89
C LYS A 178 1.10 44.46 -9.77
N ARG A 179 0.48 43.86 -10.80
CA ARG A 179 -0.51 44.53 -11.66
C ARG A 179 -1.80 44.89 -10.91
N ILE A 180 -2.28 44.00 -10.04
CA ILE A 180 -3.48 44.25 -9.23
C ILE A 180 -3.18 45.34 -8.20
N LEU A 181 -2.04 45.29 -7.51
CA LEU A 181 -1.64 46.33 -6.55
C LEU A 181 -1.46 47.70 -7.21
N SER A 182 -0.86 47.76 -8.41
CA SER A 182 -0.76 49.02 -9.14
C SER A 182 -2.13 49.53 -9.59
N SER A 183 -3.00 48.65 -10.10
CA SER A 183 -4.39 48.98 -10.44
C SER A 183 -5.18 49.49 -9.21
N LEU A 184 -5.10 48.80 -8.07
CA LEU A 184 -5.72 49.21 -6.81
C LEU A 184 -5.19 50.57 -6.36
N SER A 185 -3.87 50.81 -6.40
CA SER A 185 -3.30 52.11 -6.04
C SER A 185 -3.80 53.24 -6.94
N THR A 186 -3.87 53.02 -8.26
CA THR A 186 -4.43 54.01 -9.19
C THR A 186 -5.92 54.25 -8.97
N ARG A 187 -6.67 53.20 -8.65
CA ARG A 187 -8.11 53.25 -8.38
C ARG A 187 -8.39 53.99 -7.08
N LEU A 188 -7.69 53.68 -5.99
CA LEU A 188 -7.81 54.40 -4.71
C LEU A 188 -7.50 55.88 -4.87
N LYS A 189 -6.44 56.24 -5.61
CA LYS A 189 -6.14 57.65 -5.93
C LYS A 189 -7.26 58.33 -6.72
N GLN A 190 -7.95 57.59 -7.59
CA GLN A 190 -9.09 58.11 -8.33
C GLN A 190 -10.31 58.27 -7.42
N ASP A 191 -10.55 57.29 -6.55
CA ASP A 191 -11.61 57.32 -5.53
C ASP A 191 -11.43 58.53 -4.59
N ASP A 192 -10.20 58.80 -4.13
CA ASP A 192 -9.89 59.97 -3.30
C ASP A 192 -10.20 61.29 -4.01
N LYS A 193 -9.87 61.39 -5.31
CA LYS A 193 -10.23 62.55 -6.13
C LYS A 193 -11.74 62.69 -6.30
N THR A 194 -12.47 61.57 -6.46
CA THR A 194 -13.93 61.61 -6.54
C THR A 194 -14.55 62.00 -5.21
N LEU A 195 -14.04 61.51 -4.07
CA LEU A 195 -14.49 61.90 -2.73
C LEU A 195 -14.27 63.39 -2.48
N ALA A 196 -13.11 63.93 -2.84
CA ALA A 196 -12.86 65.36 -2.75
C ALA A 196 -13.86 66.17 -3.60
N ARG A 197 -14.21 65.70 -4.81
CA ARG A 197 -15.25 66.31 -5.63
C ARG A 197 -16.64 66.21 -4.99
N LEU A 198 -16.98 65.05 -4.40
CA LEU A 198 -18.24 64.88 -3.68
C LEU A 198 -18.33 65.81 -2.47
N GLU A 199 -17.24 66.00 -1.72
CA GLU A 199 -17.17 66.94 -0.61
C GLU A 199 -17.43 68.39 -1.08
N THR A 200 -16.86 68.79 -2.22
CA THR A 200 -17.15 70.10 -2.81
C THR A 200 -18.62 70.23 -3.28
N LEU A 201 -19.23 69.14 -3.76
CA LEU A 201 -20.65 69.14 -4.16
C LEU A 201 -21.58 69.23 -2.95
N VAL A 202 -21.27 68.49 -1.87
CA VAL A 202 -22.06 68.47 -0.63
C VAL A 202 -21.93 69.80 0.12
N SER A 203 -20.74 70.38 0.21
CA SER A 203 -20.56 71.73 0.79
C SER A 203 -21.31 72.83 0.03
N GLY A 204 -21.60 72.62 -1.26
CA GLY A 204 -22.46 73.50 -2.04
C GLY A 204 -23.96 73.42 -1.71
N VAL A 205 -24.41 72.40 -0.97
CA VAL A 205 -25.81 72.24 -0.55
C VAL A 205 -26.13 73.26 0.54
N LYS A 206 -26.77 74.37 0.15
CA LYS A 206 -27.22 75.40 1.10
C LYS A 206 -28.44 74.91 1.87
N SER A 207 -28.37 75.00 3.20
CA SER A 207 -29.53 74.83 4.09
C SER A 207 -30.28 76.16 4.16
N SER A 208 -31.56 76.16 3.82
CA SER A 208 -32.41 77.35 3.95
C SER A 208 -32.79 77.60 5.42
N GLY A 209 -31.85 78.15 6.19
CA GLY A 209 -32.03 78.39 7.62
C GLY A 209 -32.79 79.67 7.96
N ASN A 210 -32.86 80.63 7.02
CA ASN A 210 -33.37 81.98 7.31
C ASN A 210 -34.80 82.24 6.80
N ASP A 211 -35.43 81.32 6.07
CA ASP A 211 -36.75 81.58 5.46
C ASP A 211 -37.84 81.82 6.50
N ALA A 212 -37.81 81.13 7.63
CA ALA A 212 -38.77 81.36 8.70
C ALA A 212 -38.62 82.76 9.33
N ALA A 213 -37.39 83.25 9.44
CA ALA A 213 -37.10 84.58 9.96
C ALA A 213 -37.48 85.68 8.95
N THR A 214 -37.26 85.47 7.65
CA THR A 214 -37.65 86.44 6.61
C THR A 214 -39.16 86.47 6.40
N VAL A 215 -39.85 85.33 6.51
CA VAL A 215 -41.32 85.26 6.48
C VAL A 215 -41.94 86.03 7.64
N THR A 216 -41.46 85.80 8.87
CA THR A 216 -41.95 86.53 10.06
C THR A 216 -41.58 88.02 10.02
N GLN A 217 -40.44 88.37 9.45
CA GLN A 217 -40.10 89.78 9.22
C GLN A 217 -41.02 90.42 8.18
N ALA A 218 -41.32 89.71 7.08
CA ALA A 218 -42.23 90.19 6.04
C ALA A 218 -43.67 90.37 6.55
N THR A 219 -44.16 89.46 7.40
CA THR A 219 -45.48 89.64 8.06
C THR A 219 -45.49 90.89 8.93
N ASN A 220 -44.48 91.08 9.77
CA ASN A 220 -44.42 92.21 10.71
C ASN A 220 -44.27 93.56 9.99
N LEU A 221 -43.48 93.61 8.92
CA LEU A 221 -43.35 94.82 8.10
C LEU A 221 -44.63 95.11 7.31
N SER A 222 -45.33 94.08 6.81
CA SER A 222 -46.61 94.26 6.12
C SER A 222 -47.72 94.77 7.04
N SER A 223 -47.80 94.27 8.27
CA SER A 223 -48.76 94.78 9.27
C SER A 223 -48.43 96.20 9.71
N ALA A 224 -47.15 96.55 9.84
CA ALA A 224 -46.73 97.91 10.15
C ALA A 224 -47.07 98.88 8.99
N LEU A 225 -46.86 98.47 7.74
CA LEU A 225 -47.24 99.26 6.57
C LEU A 225 -48.75 99.44 6.48
N ALA A 226 -49.54 98.41 6.80
CA ALA A 226 -51.00 98.50 6.87
C ALA A 226 -51.41 99.58 7.88
N GLY A 227 -50.85 99.52 9.10
CA GLY A 227 -51.10 100.51 10.16
C GLY A 227 -50.75 101.93 9.72
N TYR A 228 -49.55 102.17 9.16
CA TYR A 228 -49.16 103.49 8.68
C TYR A 228 -50.04 104.00 7.52
N SER A 229 -50.48 103.11 6.63
CA SER A 229 -51.39 103.51 5.54
C SER A 229 -52.80 103.84 6.04
N ALA A 230 -53.29 103.11 7.05
CA ALA A 230 -54.55 103.42 7.70
C ALA A 230 -54.46 104.75 8.45
N GLU A 231 -53.42 104.95 9.25
CA GLU A 231 -53.14 106.21 9.96
C GLU A 231 -53.01 107.39 8.99
N GLU A 232 -52.31 107.23 7.85
CA GLU A 232 -52.22 108.28 6.84
C GLU A 232 -53.61 108.66 6.31
N ILE A 233 -54.44 107.67 5.97
CA ILE A 233 -55.80 107.90 5.49
C ILE A 233 -56.63 108.57 6.59
N HIS A 234 -56.53 108.12 7.84
CA HIS A 234 -57.19 108.72 8.99
C HIS A 234 -56.80 110.19 9.16
N TYR A 235 -55.51 110.50 9.19
CA TYR A 235 -55.03 111.89 9.31
C TYR A 235 -55.46 112.77 8.13
N ARG A 236 -55.55 112.22 6.92
CA ARG A 236 -56.07 112.96 5.75
C ARG A 236 -57.58 113.20 5.86
N LEU A 237 -58.33 112.22 6.37
CA LEU A 237 -59.77 112.33 6.60
C LEU A 237 -60.06 113.36 7.69
N ASP A 238 -59.37 113.28 8.83
CA ASP A 238 -59.47 114.20 9.96
C ASP A 238 -59.14 115.62 9.53
N ARG A 239 -58.06 115.78 8.75
CA ARG A 239 -57.68 117.08 8.22
C ARG A 239 -58.75 117.66 7.30
N LEU A 240 -59.28 116.86 6.36
CA LEU A 240 -60.36 117.29 5.48
C LEU A 240 -61.63 117.63 6.27
N TYR A 241 -61.98 116.81 7.26
CA TYR A 241 -63.11 117.06 8.16
C TYR A 241 -62.96 118.42 8.85
N LEU A 242 -61.82 118.67 9.50
CA LEU A 242 -61.53 119.93 10.18
C LEU A 242 -61.47 121.13 9.20
N GLU A 243 -60.88 120.96 8.02
CA GLU A 243 -60.85 122.01 6.98
C GLU A 243 -62.26 122.34 6.48
N THR A 244 -63.15 121.33 6.31
CA THR A 244 -64.55 121.56 5.91
C THR A 244 -65.38 122.23 7.01
N LEU A 245 -65.18 121.85 8.28
CA LEU A 245 -65.80 122.55 9.42
C LEU A 245 -65.35 124.00 9.51
N GLN A 246 -64.05 124.28 9.30
CA GLN A 246 -63.52 125.64 9.32
C GLN A 246 -64.02 126.48 8.14
N ALA A 247 -64.15 125.88 6.95
CA ALA A 247 -64.73 126.51 5.77
C ALA A 247 -66.22 126.83 5.96
N ALA A 248 -67.00 125.91 6.53
CA ALA A 248 -68.42 126.10 6.86
C ALA A 248 -68.63 127.17 7.95
N ALA A 249 -67.73 127.25 8.95
CA ALA A 249 -67.78 128.29 9.97
C ALA A 249 -67.42 129.69 9.43
N SER A 250 -66.66 129.77 8.33
CA SER A 250 -66.27 131.05 7.71
C SER A 250 -67.32 131.58 6.72
N SER A 251 -68.23 130.74 6.21
CA SER A 251 -69.42 131.19 5.48
C SER A 251 -70.48 131.69 6.45
N VAL A 252 -70.43 133.00 6.72
CA VAL A 252 -71.43 133.72 7.52
C VAL A 252 -72.82 133.56 6.90
N HIS A 253 -73.76 133.07 7.71
CA HIS A 253 -75.21 133.09 7.52
C HIS A 253 -75.75 132.32 6.32
N ASP A 254 -76.08 131.03 6.50
CA ASP A 254 -77.47 130.57 6.39
C ASP A 254 -77.63 129.09 6.81
N ILE A 255 -78.75 128.81 7.49
CA ILE A 255 -79.37 127.48 7.73
C ILE A 255 -78.62 126.63 8.77
N THR A 256 -79.11 126.48 10.02
CA THR A 256 -79.99 125.37 10.48
C THR A 256 -79.88 124.04 9.72
N VAL A 257 -78.70 123.72 9.17
CA VAL A 257 -78.37 122.37 8.74
C VAL A 257 -78.01 121.60 9.99
N GLU A 258 -79.08 121.11 10.61
CA GLU A 258 -79.21 119.87 11.35
C GLU A 258 -77.92 119.33 11.99
N ASP A 259 -77.75 119.59 13.29
CA ASP A 259 -76.86 118.82 14.17
C ASP A 259 -77.05 117.30 13.98
N ALA A 260 -78.25 116.86 13.56
CA ALA A 260 -78.53 115.48 13.18
C ALA A 260 -77.74 114.99 11.95
N THR A 261 -77.47 115.84 10.95
CA THR A 261 -76.65 115.49 9.78
C THR A 261 -75.16 115.45 10.11
N ILE A 262 -74.69 116.31 11.01
CA ILE A 262 -73.31 116.28 11.52
C ILE A 262 -73.09 115.02 12.35
N ASN A 263 -74.01 114.69 13.27
CA ASN A 263 -73.94 113.46 14.06
C ASN A 263 -74.03 112.20 13.20
N ALA A 264 -74.87 112.19 12.14
CA ALA A 264 -74.94 111.07 11.21
C ALA A 264 -73.64 110.89 10.41
N LEU A 265 -73.02 112.01 9.99
CA LEU A 265 -71.71 111.97 9.33
C LEU A 265 -70.59 111.54 10.28
N GLU A 266 -70.65 111.90 11.56
CA GLU A 266 -69.72 111.42 12.59
C GLU A 266 -69.87 109.92 12.84
N GLU A 267 -71.10 109.39 12.94
CA GLU A 267 -71.33 107.93 13.04
C GLU A 267 -70.86 107.18 11.79
N GLU A 268 -71.09 107.72 10.59
CA GLU A 268 -70.58 107.15 9.34
C GLU A 268 -69.04 107.19 9.29
N LEU A 269 -68.42 108.26 9.80
CA LEU A 269 -66.96 108.37 9.93
C LEU A 269 -66.40 107.32 10.90
N GLU A 270 -67.01 107.19 12.08
CA GLU A 270 -66.67 106.18 13.10
C GLU A 270 -66.80 104.75 12.57
N SER A 271 -67.80 104.49 11.71
CA SER A 271 -67.93 103.21 11.01
C SER A 271 -66.89 103.00 9.90
N LEU A 272 -66.38 104.07 9.28
CA LEU A 272 -65.44 104.00 8.16
C LEU A 272 -63.99 103.71 8.61
N TYR A 273 -63.56 104.19 9.78
CA TYR A 273 -62.22 103.94 10.32
C TYR A 273 -61.81 102.45 10.39
N PRO A 274 -62.63 101.54 10.95
CA PRO A 274 -62.29 100.11 10.98
C PRO A 274 -62.31 99.47 9.58
N GLU A 275 -63.15 99.96 8.67
CA GLU A 275 -63.16 99.49 7.28
C GLU A 275 -61.88 99.92 6.53
N ILE A 276 -61.39 101.14 6.78
CA ILE A 276 -60.09 101.62 6.27
C ILE A 276 -58.94 100.75 6.77
N GLU A 277 -58.95 100.35 8.04
CA GLU A 277 -57.92 99.47 8.62
C GLU A 277 -57.92 98.08 7.95
N VAL A 278 -59.11 97.49 7.76
CA VAL A 278 -59.25 96.19 7.08
C VAL A 278 -58.85 96.29 5.60
N LEU A 279 -59.24 97.36 4.90
CA LEU A 279 -58.88 97.56 3.51
C LEU A 279 -57.37 97.81 3.32
N ALA A 280 -56.76 98.58 4.22
CA ALA A 280 -55.31 98.78 4.27
C ALA A 280 -54.56 97.46 4.50
N GLU A 281 -55.06 96.62 5.41
CA GLU A 281 -54.51 95.28 5.65
C GLU A 281 -54.64 94.37 4.42
N ILE A 282 -55.81 94.34 3.77
CA ILE A 282 -56.03 93.54 2.55
C ILE A 282 -55.14 94.03 1.41
N PHE A 283 -55.04 95.34 1.21
CA PHE A 283 -54.23 95.95 0.15
C PHE A 283 -52.75 95.63 0.33
N THR A 284 -52.21 95.86 1.54
CA THR A 284 -50.80 95.58 1.83
C THR A 284 -50.48 94.09 1.77
N LYS A 285 -51.41 93.22 2.19
CA LYS A 285 -51.28 91.77 2.04
C LYS A 285 -51.20 91.33 0.58
N GLN A 286 -52.10 91.83 -0.27
CA GLN A 286 -52.13 91.47 -1.69
C GLN A 286 -50.95 92.05 -2.48
N GLN A 287 -50.58 93.31 -2.21
CA GLN A 287 -49.56 93.99 -3.00
C GLN A 287 -48.13 93.62 -2.60
N PHE A 288 -47.87 93.37 -1.31
CA PHE A 288 -46.50 93.17 -0.82
C PHE A 288 -46.31 91.81 -0.16
N HIS A 289 -47.19 91.42 0.77
CA HIS A 289 -46.99 90.20 1.56
C HIS A 289 -47.04 88.92 0.71
N GLU A 290 -48.09 88.73 -0.09
CA GLU A 290 -48.25 87.55 -0.93
C GLU A 290 -47.14 87.38 -1.97
N PRO A 291 -46.73 88.42 -2.74
CA PRO A 291 -45.60 88.30 -3.67
C PRO A 291 -44.29 87.94 -2.98
N ILE A 292 -44.00 88.53 -1.81
CA ILE A 292 -42.79 88.21 -1.03
C ILE A 292 -42.81 86.74 -0.60
N LEU A 293 -43.95 86.23 -0.10
CA LEU A 293 -44.09 84.82 0.27
C LEU A 293 -43.94 83.88 -0.93
N ARG A 294 -44.51 84.22 -2.08
CA ARG A 294 -44.38 83.41 -3.31
C ARG A 294 -42.93 83.33 -3.77
N GLU A 295 -42.19 84.44 -3.73
CA GLU A 295 -40.78 84.47 -4.12
C GLU A 295 -39.91 83.66 -3.14
N ILE A 296 -40.10 83.81 -1.83
CA ILE A 296 -39.41 83.00 -0.81
C ILE A 296 -39.72 81.51 -1.03
N HIS A 297 -40.98 81.16 -1.27
CA HIS A 297 -41.36 79.77 -1.54
C HIS A 297 -40.74 79.24 -2.84
N HIS A 298 -40.68 80.08 -3.88
CA HIS A 298 -40.08 79.73 -5.16
C HIS A 298 -38.58 79.45 -5.01
N GLU A 299 -37.83 80.37 -4.41
CA GLU A 299 -36.40 80.21 -4.12
C GLU A 299 -36.15 78.97 -3.24
N HIS A 300 -36.96 78.76 -2.20
CA HIS A 300 -36.85 77.58 -1.36
C HIS A 300 -37.11 76.27 -2.14
N SER A 301 -38.12 76.26 -3.01
CA SER A 301 -38.43 75.10 -3.87
C SER A 301 -37.29 74.81 -4.86
N GLN A 302 -36.70 75.85 -5.46
CA GLN A 302 -35.56 75.71 -6.36
C GLN A 302 -34.31 75.21 -5.64
N LEU A 303 -34.00 75.78 -4.46
CA LEU A 303 -32.90 75.32 -3.62
C LEU A 303 -33.06 73.86 -3.23
N ARG A 304 -34.28 73.44 -2.86
CA ARG A 304 -34.61 72.05 -2.53
C ARG A 304 -34.45 71.10 -3.71
N VAL A 305 -34.90 71.48 -4.90
CA VAL A 305 -34.71 70.66 -6.11
C VAL A 305 -33.22 70.56 -6.45
N SER A 306 -32.47 71.67 -6.38
CA SER A 306 -31.04 71.67 -6.66
C SER A 306 -30.24 70.85 -5.64
N SER A 307 -30.62 70.88 -4.36
CA SER A 307 -29.97 70.11 -3.31
C SER A 307 -30.28 68.63 -3.46
N GLN A 308 -31.53 68.28 -3.75
CA GLN A 308 -31.93 66.91 -4.02
C GLN A 308 -31.17 66.33 -5.21
N GLN A 309 -31.07 67.05 -6.33
CA GLN A 309 -30.31 66.60 -7.50
C GLN A 309 -28.82 66.38 -7.19
N ARG A 310 -28.21 67.27 -6.40
CA ARG A 310 -26.80 67.09 -5.97
C ARG A 310 -26.64 65.90 -5.04
N LEU A 311 -27.56 65.68 -4.12
CA LEU A 311 -27.53 64.52 -3.21
C LEU A 311 -27.75 63.21 -3.96
N GLU A 312 -28.62 63.19 -4.97
CA GLU A 312 -28.85 62.03 -5.84
C GLU A 312 -27.58 61.69 -6.65
N GLN A 313 -26.93 62.70 -7.23
CA GLN A 313 -25.62 62.51 -7.89
C GLN A 313 -24.55 61.98 -6.93
N VAL A 314 -24.53 62.47 -5.68
CA VAL A 314 -23.61 61.96 -4.65
C VAL A 314 -23.90 60.49 -4.33
N LEU A 315 -25.18 60.13 -4.19
CA LEU A 315 -25.60 58.75 -3.94
C LEU A 315 -25.20 57.82 -5.09
N ASP A 316 -25.45 58.20 -6.34
CA ASP A 316 -25.10 57.41 -7.52
C ASP A 316 -23.59 57.14 -7.59
N VAL A 317 -22.76 58.16 -7.34
CA VAL A 317 -21.30 57.99 -7.33
C VAL A 317 -20.86 57.08 -6.19
N ILE A 318 -21.43 57.21 -4.98
CA ILE A 318 -21.10 56.33 -3.85
C ILE A 318 -21.51 54.86 -4.14
N VAL A 319 -22.65 54.65 -4.79
CA VAL A 319 -23.11 53.31 -5.20
C VAL A 319 -22.14 52.72 -6.22
N ASP A 320 -21.77 53.45 -7.26
CA ASP A 320 -20.81 52.98 -8.26
C ASP A 320 -19.43 52.68 -7.64
N MET A 321 -18.94 53.56 -6.76
CA MET A 321 -17.70 53.32 -6.01
C MET A 321 -17.78 52.04 -5.16
N THR A 322 -18.90 51.81 -4.49
CA THR A 322 -19.11 50.61 -3.66
C THR A 322 -19.16 49.33 -4.52
N LEU A 323 -19.89 49.34 -5.64
CA LEU A 323 -19.96 48.21 -6.57
C LEU A 323 -18.60 47.88 -7.18
N ASN A 324 -17.85 48.90 -7.58
CA ASN A 324 -16.50 48.76 -8.09
C ASN A 324 -15.54 48.19 -7.04
N LYS A 325 -15.60 48.66 -5.78
CA LYS A 325 -14.84 48.08 -4.66
C LYS A 325 -15.20 46.62 -4.44
N GLN A 326 -16.49 46.28 -4.42
CA GLN A 326 -16.94 44.90 -4.26
C GLN A 326 -16.43 43.98 -5.39
N SER A 327 -16.45 44.45 -6.65
CA SER A 327 -15.90 43.72 -7.79
C SER A 327 -14.40 43.48 -7.64
N MET A 328 -13.64 44.47 -7.18
CA MET A 328 -12.21 44.32 -6.92
C MET A 328 -11.91 43.36 -5.76
N THR A 329 -12.70 43.41 -4.67
CA THR A 329 -12.57 42.47 -3.56
C THR A 329 -12.84 41.02 -4.00
N ARG A 330 -13.85 40.79 -4.84
CA ARG A 330 -14.12 39.44 -5.41
C ARG A 330 -12.92 38.93 -6.21
N LYS A 331 -12.36 39.75 -7.10
CA LYS A 331 -11.16 39.38 -7.89
C LYS A 331 -9.95 39.07 -6.99
N LEU A 332 -9.81 39.79 -5.88
CA LEU A 332 -8.74 39.56 -4.92
C LEU A 332 -8.94 38.25 -4.15
N ALA A 333 -10.17 37.93 -3.74
CA ALA A 333 -10.53 36.68 -3.07
C ALA A 333 -10.38 35.45 -3.98
N ASP A 334 -10.85 35.53 -5.24
CA ASP A 334 -10.66 34.47 -6.23
C ASP A 334 -9.17 34.18 -6.42
N ARG A 335 -8.36 35.23 -6.46
CA ARG A 335 -6.91 35.11 -6.59
C ARG A 335 -6.26 34.55 -5.32
N GLU A 336 -6.65 35.00 -4.13
CA GLU A 336 -6.17 34.44 -2.86
C GLU A 336 -6.40 32.93 -2.80
N SER A 337 -7.61 32.48 -3.17
CA SER A 337 -7.92 31.06 -3.25
C SER A 337 -7.02 30.32 -4.26
N SER A 338 -6.71 30.94 -5.41
CA SER A 338 -5.80 30.34 -6.40
C SER A 338 -4.35 30.26 -5.91
N CYS A 339 -3.88 31.25 -5.15
CA CYS A 339 -2.56 31.23 -4.50
C CYS A 339 -2.51 30.11 -3.46
N GLU A 340 -3.55 30.01 -2.62
CA GLU A 340 -3.64 29.01 -1.57
C GLU A 340 -3.62 27.59 -2.17
N LEU A 341 -4.39 27.35 -3.24
CA LEU A 341 -4.37 26.06 -3.94
C LEU A 341 -3.00 25.74 -4.52
N LEU A 342 -2.30 26.73 -5.09
CA LEU A 342 -0.94 26.54 -5.58
C LEU A 342 0.03 26.21 -4.45
N GLU A 343 -0.03 26.91 -3.33
CA GLU A 343 0.81 26.65 -2.16
C GLU A 343 0.52 25.27 -1.54
N GLN A 344 -0.75 24.89 -1.44
CA GLN A 344 -1.16 23.55 -1.01
C GLN A 344 -0.59 22.49 -1.96
N LEU A 345 -0.72 22.67 -3.27
CA LEU A 345 -0.17 21.74 -4.27
C LEU A 345 1.36 21.67 -4.18
N ALA A 346 2.04 22.79 -3.96
CA ALA A 346 3.48 22.86 -3.76
C ALA A 346 3.92 22.06 -2.52
N SER A 347 3.20 22.24 -1.41
CA SER A 347 3.49 21.54 -0.16
C SER A 347 3.25 20.03 -0.29
N LEU A 348 2.20 19.63 -1.00
CA LEU A 348 1.91 18.22 -1.31
C LEU A 348 3.03 17.63 -2.17
N TYR A 349 3.45 18.33 -3.23
CA TYR A 349 4.57 17.91 -4.07
C TYR A 349 5.87 17.76 -3.26
N GLN A 350 6.20 18.73 -2.40
CA GLN A 350 7.37 18.66 -1.53
C GLN A 350 7.28 17.50 -0.53
N SER A 351 6.11 17.23 0.02
CA SER A 351 5.91 16.11 0.95
C SER A 351 6.06 14.75 0.27
N GLU A 352 5.59 14.62 -0.97
CA GLU A 352 5.68 13.40 -1.76
C GLU A 352 7.12 13.14 -2.23
N THR A 353 7.80 14.17 -2.74
CA THR A 353 9.21 14.09 -3.14
C THR A 353 10.15 13.84 -1.96
N ALA A 354 9.92 14.49 -0.80
CA ALA A 354 10.67 14.22 0.42
C ALA A 354 10.45 12.79 0.94
N SER A 355 9.23 12.26 0.81
CA SER A 355 8.91 10.87 1.16
C SER A 355 9.60 9.87 0.23
N GLN A 356 9.73 10.19 -1.06
CA GLN A 356 10.45 9.36 -2.03
C GLN A 356 11.97 9.36 -1.81
N LEU A 357 12.57 10.49 -1.40
CA LEU A 357 13.99 10.52 -0.99
C LEU A 357 14.24 9.74 0.31
N ALA A 358 13.34 9.80 1.29
CA ALA A 358 13.45 9.01 2.53
C ALA A 358 13.20 7.50 2.30
N SER A 359 12.48 7.15 1.23
CA SER A 359 12.19 5.77 0.83
C SER A 359 13.28 5.15 -0.06
N GLN A 360 14.34 5.86 -0.46
CA GLN A 360 15.49 5.19 -1.08
C GLN A 360 16.23 4.39 0.00
N PRO A 361 16.13 3.05 0.04
CA PRO A 361 16.96 2.28 0.93
C PRO A 361 18.34 2.28 0.28
N SER A 362 19.28 2.99 0.92
CA SER A 362 20.69 2.74 0.69
C SER A 362 20.93 1.23 0.70
N SER A 363 21.46 0.74 -0.41
CA SER A 363 21.89 -0.64 -0.60
C SER A 363 22.81 -1.05 0.55
N ARG A 364 22.30 -1.83 1.51
CA ARG A 364 23.13 -2.68 2.36
C ARG A 364 22.34 -3.89 2.85
N ARG A 365 22.64 -5.03 2.19
CA ARG A 365 22.74 -6.40 2.71
C ARG A 365 21.77 -6.88 3.80
N GLU A 366 21.17 -8.02 3.49
CA GLU A 366 20.98 -9.16 4.41
C GLU A 366 20.21 -8.89 5.71
N SER A 367 18.97 -9.37 5.76
CA SER A 367 18.66 -10.53 6.61
C SER A 367 17.19 -10.93 6.51
N LEU A 368 16.98 -12.08 5.88
CA LEU A 368 15.97 -13.03 6.32
C LEU A 368 16.29 -13.42 7.76
N ARG A 369 15.46 -13.03 8.74
CA ARG A 369 15.09 -13.90 9.87
C ARG A 369 14.06 -13.23 10.80
N ARG A 370 12.95 -13.94 10.96
CA ARG A 370 12.18 -14.15 12.20
C ARG A 370 11.49 -12.92 12.83
N ARG A 371 10.18 -12.88 12.55
CA ARG A 371 9.10 -13.09 13.54
C ARG A 371 9.60 -13.04 15.00
N SER A 372 9.30 -11.95 15.71
CA SER A 372 9.13 -12.01 17.16
C SER A 372 7.86 -11.25 17.55
N LEU A 373 6.98 -12.02 18.20
CA LEU A 373 5.87 -11.54 19.01
C LEU A 373 6.47 -10.95 20.28
N GLN A 374 6.26 -9.68 20.57
CA GLN A 374 6.16 -9.21 21.95
C GLN A 374 5.10 -8.12 22.05
N ALA A 375 3.96 -8.52 22.62
CA ALA A 375 2.98 -7.63 23.19
C ALA A 375 3.62 -6.94 24.41
N GLY A 376 3.79 -5.62 24.32
CA GLY A 376 4.20 -4.78 25.43
C GLY A 376 2.97 -4.13 26.06
N VAL A 377 2.65 -4.59 27.26
CA VAL A 377 1.66 -4.03 28.19
C VAL A 377 2.02 -2.57 28.49
N PHE A 378 1.13 -1.63 28.18
CA PHE A 378 1.17 -0.29 28.77
C PHE A 378 0.11 -0.20 29.87
N LEU A 379 0.61 0.03 31.09
CA LEU A 379 -0.15 0.29 32.28
C LEU A 379 -0.97 1.58 32.13
N ALA A 380 -2.23 1.48 32.52
CA ALA A 380 -3.12 2.62 32.69
C ALA A 380 -2.59 3.53 33.82
N ALA A 381 -2.31 4.79 33.49
CA ALA A 381 -2.20 5.86 34.47
C ALA A 381 -3.46 6.74 34.33
N ASN A 382 -4.28 6.69 35.38
CA ASN A 382 -5.53 7.41 35.51
C ASN A 382 -5.23 8.90 35.74
N ARG A 383 -5.56 9.78 34.77
CA ARG A 383 -5.70 11.22 35.02
C ARG A 383 -6.68 11.85 34.01
N GLU A 384 -7.76 12.38 34.57
CA GLU A 384 -8.87 13.07 33.89
C GLU A 384 -8.53 14.57 33.64
N PRO A 385 -9.34 15.35 32.92
CA PRO A 385 -9.23 15.57 31.48
C PRO A 385 -8.84 17.02 31.13
N ALA A 386 -7.97 17.19 30.14
CA ALA A 386 -7.81 18.48 29.44
C ALA A 386 -7.41 18.21 27.99
N VAL A 387 -8.28 18.67 27.08
CA VAL A 387 -8.14 18.81 25.62
C VAL A 387 -6.86 18.20 25.04
N MET A 388 -6.99 16.99 24.48
CA MET A 388 -5.91 16.33 23.75
C MET A 388 -5.62 17.07 22.43
N PRO A 389 -4.35 17.27 22.06
CA PRO A 389 -3.98 17.78 20.75
C PRO A 389 -4.31 16.73 19.69
N GLU A 390 -4.89 17.18 18.58
CA GLU A 390 -5.16 16.33 17.41
C GLU A 390 -3.87 15.61 17.02
N GLN A 391 -3.86 14.27 17.10
CA GLN A 391 -2.73 13.44 16.69
C GLN A 391 -2.98 12.97 15.24
N PRO A 392 -2.54 13.72 14.21
CA PRO A 392 -2.84 13.41 12.81
C PRO A 392 -2.28 12.05 12.38
N ALA A 393 -1.22 11.57 13.05
CA ALA A 393 -0.64 10.26 12.82
C ALA A 393 -1.62 9.12 13.15
N LEU A 394 -2.40 9.27 14.23
CA LEU A 394 -3.39 8.28 14.65
C LEU A 394 -4.61 8.31 13.73
N GLU A 395 -5.05 9.50 13.30
CA GLU A 395 -6.15 9.64 12.34
C GLU A 395 -5.82 9.03 10.97
N ASN A 396 -4.59 9.24 10.49
CA ASN A 396 -4.11 8.65 9.25
C ASN A 396 -4.01 7.12 9.35
N LEU A 397 -3.59 6.60 10.50
CA LEU A 397 -3.53 5.15 10.75
C LEU A 397 -4.93 4.53 10.81
N LEU A 398 -5.89 5.18 11.49
CA LEU A 398 -7.28 4.74 11.53
C LEU A 398 -7.93 4.78 10.14
N ARG A 399 -7.65 5.83 9.36
CA ARG A 399 -8.13 5.94 7.96
C ARG A 399 -7.53 4.85 7.06
N ARG A 400 -6.25 4.49 7.24
CA ARG A 400 -5.61 3.36 6.53
C ARG A 400 -6.22 2.00 6.89
N ILE A 401 -6.69 1.82 8.11
CA ILE A 401 -7.35 0.58 8.57
C ILE A 401 -8.84 0.55 8.18
N GLY A 402 -9.37 1.68 7.68
CA GLY A 402 -10.76 1.85 7.26
C GLY A 402 -11.72 2.10 8.43
N VAL A 403 -11.21 2.60 9.56
CA VAL A 403 -12.01 2.98 10.74
C VAL A 403 -12.12 4.50 10.79
N SER A 404 -13.32 5.02 11.02
CA SER A 404 -13.54 6.46 11.11
C SER A 404 -12.86 7.01 12.37
N PRO A 405 -11.95 8.01 12.25
CA PRO A 405 -11.30 8.61 13.41
C PRO A 405 -12.31 9.28 14.34
N LYS A 406 -13.45 9.75 13.81
CA LYS A 406 -14.53 10.37 14.59
C LYS A 406 -15.24 9.37 15.49
N SER A 407 -15.36 8.11 15.09
CA SER A 407 -16.03 7.08 15.89
C SER A 407 -15.15 6.55 17.04
N VAL A 408 -13.83 6.58 16.87
CA VAL A 408 -12.86 6.09 17.86
C VAL A 408 -12.41 7.18 18.83
N LEU A 409 -12.15 8.39 18.33
CA LEU A 409 -11.65 9.52 19.14
C LEU A 409 -12.78 10.33 19.79
N ARG A 410 -14.00 10.27 19.24
CA ARG A 410 -15.20 10.89 19.81
C ARG A 410 -16.39 9.94 19.76
N PRO A 411 -16.35 8.83 20.51
CA PRO A 411 -17.40 7.84 20.49
C PRO A 411 -18.69 8.43 21.10
N ARG A 412 -19.83 8.17 20.45
CA ARG A 412 -21.16 8.66 20.90
C ARG A 412 -21.66 7.93 22.15
N THR A 413 -21.06 6.79 22.46
CA THR A 413 -21.31 5.91 23.61
C THR A 413 -19.97 5.53 24.25
N ALA A 414 -19.93 5.30 25.57
CA ALA A 414 -18.66 5.07 26.31
C ALA A 414 -17.81 3.90 25.78
N GLU A 415 -18.41 2.95 25.06
CA GLU A 415 -17.75 1.74 24.54
C GLU A 415 -17.67 1.69 23.00
N GLY A 416 -18.28 2.66 22.29
CA GLY A 416 -18.47 2.58 20.82
C GLY A 416 -17.15 2.57 20.03
N GLY A 417 -16.17 3.37 20.45
CA GLY A 417 -14.87 3.45 19.76
C GLY A 417 -14.02 2.19 19.91
N ALA A 418 -14.07 1.54 21.07
CA ALA A 418 -13.38 0.27 21.33
C ALA A 418 -14.07 -0.90 20.61
N HIS A 419 -15.40 -0.85 20.51
CA HIS A 419 -16.19 -1.87 19.82
C HIS A 419 -15.94 -1.86 18.30
N GLU A 420 -15.94 -0.69 17.65
CA GLU A 420 -15.65 -0.60 16.20
C GLU A 420 -14.23 -1.09 15.86
N LEU A 421 -13.23 -0.77 16.70
CA LEU A 421 -11.87 -1.31 16.54
C LEU A 421 -11.81 -2.82 16.71
N HIS A 422 -12.57 -3.35 17.69
CA HIS A 422 -12.66 -4.78 17.95
C HIS A 422 -13.31 -5.53 16.77
N GLU A 423 -14.42 -5.01 16.25
CA GLU A 423 -15.11 -5.55 15.08
C GLU A 423 -14.21 -5.52 13.83
N LYS A 424 -13.50 -4.41 13.59
CA LYS A 424 -12.58 -4.33 12.45
C LYS A 424 -11.42 -5.30 12.57
N ARG A 425 -10.89 -5.49 13.78
CA ARG A 425 -9.86 -6.52 14.06
C ARG A 425 -10.39 -7.92 13.80
N LEU A 426 -11.60 -8.22 14.24
CA LEU A 426 -12.25 -9.51 13.99
C LEU A 426 -12.43 -9.74 12.49
N HIS A 427 -12.96 -8.75 11.77
CA HIS A 427 -13.14 -8.80 10.33
C HIS A 427 -11.81 -8.98 9.57
N MET A 428 -10.74 -8.30 10.00
CA MET A 428 -9.40 -8.52 9.43
C MET A 428 -8.88 -9.93 9.68
N SER A 429 -9.09 -10.49 10.88
CA SER A 429 -8.70 -11.87 11.15
C SER A 429 -9.50 -12.89 10.33
N GLU A 430 -10.81 -12.66 10.15
CA GLU A 430 -11.66 -13.51 9.34
C GLU A 430 -11.32 -13.43 7.85
N THR A 431 -11.05 -12.24 7.32
CA THR A 431 -10.63 -12.07 5.93
C THR A 431 -9.27 -12.72 5.66
N LEU A 432 -8.30 -12.60 6.58
CA LEU A 432 -7.04 -13.32 6.49
C LEU A 432 -7.24 -14.84 6.54
N GLN A 433 -8.09 -15.34 7.43
CA GLN A 433 -8.41 -16.76 7.50
C GLN A 433 -9.09 -17.25 6.21
N ARG A 434 -10.05 -16.49 5.66
CA ARG A 434 -10.72 -16.82 4.40
C ARG A 434 -9.78 -16.80 3.20
N VAL A 435 -8.86 -15.83 3.13
CA VAL A 435 -7.83 -15.78 2.08
C VAL A 435 -6.87 -16.96 2.23
N GLY A 436 -6.45 -17.29 3.45
CA GLY A 436 -5.63 -18.48 3.73
C GLY A 436 -6.31 -19.75 3.23
N ILE A 437 -7.55 -20.00 3.64
CA ILE A 437 -8.34 -21.16 3.18
C ILE A 437 -8.53 -21.15 1.66
N SER A 438 -8.75 -19.98 1.04
CA SER A 438 -8.94 -19.85 -0.41
C SER A 438 -7.66 -20.10 -1.21
N VAL A 439 -6.48 -19.81 -0.65
CA VAL A 439 -5.18 -20.07 -1.30
C VAL A 439 -4.76 -21.51 -1.07
N ASP A 440 -5.00 -22.04 0.13
CA ASP A 440 -4.62 -23.39 0.51
C ASP A 440 -5.54 -24.44 -0.16
N SER A 441 -6.83 -24.17 -0.34
CA SER A 441 -7.78 -25.10 -0.98
C SER A 441 -7.37 -25.60 -2.38
N PRO A 442 -7.03 -24.74 -3.37
CA PRO A 442 -6.59 -25.19 -4.69
C PRO A 442 -5.19 -25.82 -4.65
N LEU A 443 -4.33 -25.43 -3.70
CA LEU A 443 -3.02 -26.05 -3.51
C LEU A 443 -3.16 -27.47 -2.96
N VAL A 444 -3.96 -27.66 -1.93
CA VAL A 444 -4.29 -28.98 -1.34
C VAL A 444 -4.95 -29.86 -2.40
N ALA A 445 -5.92 -29.35 -3.17
CA ALA A 445 -6.56 -30.12 -4.25
C ALA A 445 -5.58 -30.58 -5.34
N ARG A 446 -4.49 -29.82 -5.58
CA ARG A 446 -3.44 -30.18 -6.55
C ARG A 446 -2.36 -31.07 -5.97
N LEU A 447 -2.00 -30.90 -4.70
CA LEU A 447 -0.93 -31.63 -4.03
C LEU A 447 -1.40 -33.00 -3.51
N THR A 448 -2.63 -33.12 -3.01
CA THR A 448 -3.18 -34.38 -2.50
C THR A 448 -3.12 -35.56 -3.48
N PRO A 449 -3.48 -35.44 -4.77
CA PRO A 449 -3.32 -36.56 -5.70
C PRO A 449 -1.86 -36.90 -5.98
N THR A 450 -0.95 -35.91 -6.01
CA THR A 450 0.49 -36.18 -6.19
C THR A 450 1.12 -36.82 -4.96
N GLU A 451 0.70 -36.42 -3.76
CA GLU A 451 1.16 -36.97 -2.49
C GLU A 451 0.64 -38.39 -2.32
N ASN A 452 -0.64 -38.63 -2.61
CA ASN A 452 -1.23 -39.98 -2.65
C ASN A 452 -0.53 -40.87 -3.68
N ALA A 453 -0.24 -40.37 -4.89
CA ALA A 453 0.51 -41.12 -5.89
C ALA A 453 1.94 -41.43 -5.43
N SER A 454 2.61 -40.46 -4.79
CA SER A 454 3.95 -40.67 -4.23
C SER A 454 3.95 -41.68 -3.08
N GLN A 455 2.92 -41.68 -2.25
CA GLN A 455 2.75 -42.61 -1.13
C GLN A 455 2.37 -44.01 -1.62
N LEU A 456 1.57 -44.12 -2.69
CA LEU A 456 1.30 -45.39 -3.38
C LEU A 456 2.55 -45.94 -4.06
N LEU A 457 3.36 -45.08 -4.70
CA LEU A 457 4.63 -45.49 -5.27
C LEU A 457 5.62 -45.91 -4.18
N ALA A 458 5.74 -45.14 -3.10
CA ALA A 458 6.57 -45.47 -1.95
C ALA A 458 6.14 -46.80 -1.31
N SER A 459 4.85 -46.96 -1.00
CA SER A 459 4.33 -48.23 -0.45
C SER A 459 4.53 -49.41 -1.40
N SER A 460 4.40 -49.23 -2.71
CA SER A 460 4.68 -50.29 -3.69
C SER A 460 6.17 -50.64 -3.82
N LEU A 461 7.05 -49.65 -3.70
CA LEU A 461 8.52 -49.84 -3.70
C LEU A 461 8.99 -50.48 -2.39
N HIS A 462 8.34 -50.17 -1.27
CA HIS A 462 8.69 -50.67 0.06
C HIS A 462 7.95 -51.96 0.46
N ALA A 463 6.93 -52.41 -0.28
CA ALA A 463 6.18 -53.65 -0.02
C ALA A 463 7.07 -54.91 0.02
N ASN A 464 8.24 -54.87 -0.63
CA ASN A 464 9.20 -55.98 -0.69
C ASN A 464 10.52 -55.68 0.05
N SER A 465 10.63 -54.57 0.80
CA SER A 465 11.85 -54.22 1.55
C SER A 465 11.60 -54.22 3.06
N HIS A 466 12.31 -55.05 3.81
CA HIS A 466 12.28 -55.08 5.29
C HIS A 466 12.98 -53.89 5.98
N PHE A 467 13.35 -52.87 5.23
CA PHE A 467 14.02 -51.68 5.75
C PHE A 467 13.06 -50.50 5.72
N GLU A 468 12.58 -50.09 6.89
CA GLU A 468 11.96 -48.78 7.09
C GLU A 468 13.04 -47.72 6.90
N THR A 469 13.00 -46.96 5.81
CA THR A 469 13.82 -45.76 5.67
C THR A 469 13.21 -44.64 6.49
N SER A 470 13.28 -44.75 7.82
CA SER A 470 13.09 -43.62 8.72
C SER A 470 14.40 -42.84 8.77
N LEU A 471 14.37 -41.56 8.42
CA LEU A 471 15.49 -40.62 8.62
C LEU A 471 15.68 -40.26 10.10
N ARG A 472 14.92 -40.87 11.00
CA ARG A 472 15.02 -40.65 12.44
C ARG A 472 16.03 -41.62 13.00
N ASP A 473 17.06 -41.06 13.63
CA ASP A 473 18.04 -41.84 14.37
C ASP A 473 17.31 -42.46 15.58
N PRO A 474 17.17 -43.79 15.68
CA PRO A 474 16.41 -44.44 16.76
C PRO A 474 16.96 -44.07 18.15
N TRP A 475 18.25 -43.77 18.23
CA TRP A 475 18.88 -43.28 19.44
C TRP A 475 18.40 -41.88 19.86
N GLN A 476 18.08 -41.00 18.90
CA GLN A 476 17.53 -39.68 19.19
C GLN A 476 16.06 -39.76 19.62
N GLU A 477 15.27 -40.68 19.07
CA GLU A 477 13.91 -40.92 19.55
C GLU A 477 13.90 -41.51 20.96
N GLU A 478 14.82 -42.43 21.26
CA GLU A 478 14.97 -42.98 22.60
C GLU A 478 15.42 -41.87 23.59
N ALA A 479 16.39 -41.02 23.21
CA ALA A 479 16.82 -39.88 24.01
C ALA A 479 15.72 -38.83 24.23
N LEU A 480 14.89 -38.57 23.20
CA LEU A 480 13.74 -37.67 23.32
C LEU A 480 12.67 -38.27 24.23
N SER A 481 12.41 -39.58 24.16
CA SER A 481 11.47 -40.25 25.05
C SER A 481 11.93 -40.18 26.51
N VAL A 482 13.24 -40.34 26.77
CA VAL A 482 13.84 -40.15 28.10
C VAL A 482 13.66 -38.70 28.55
N LEU A 483 13.98 -37.72 27.70
CA LEU A 483 13.81 -36.30 28.03
C LEU A 483 12.34 -35.93 28.30
N GLU A 484 11.39 -36.52 27.57
CA GLU A 484 9.96 -36.32 27.79
C GLU A 484 9.51 -36.90 29.13
N THR A 485 10.04 -38.06 29.53
CA THR A 485 9.78 -38.62 30.87
C THR A 485 10.39 -37.77 31.97
N GLU A 486 11.58 -37.20 31.76
CA GLU A 486 12.22 -36.27 32.69
C GLU A 486 11.43 -34.95 32.80
N LEU A 487 10.99 -34.38 31.68
CA LEU A 487 10.14 -33.19 31.65
C LEU A 487 8.79 -33.42 32.32
N ALA A 488 8.18 -34.59 32.12
CA ALA A 488 6.95 -34.96 32.81
C ALA A 488 7.17 -35.09 34.32
N SER A 489 8.33 -35.59 34.75
CA SER A 489 8.70 -35.64 36.17
C SER A 489 8.92 -34.24 36.76
N LEU A 490 9.56 -33.34 36.01
CA LEU A 490 9.78 -31.94 36.37
C LEU A 490 8.47 -31.17 36.45
N GLN A 491 7.56 -31.38 35.49
CA GLN A 491 6.23 -30.77 35.48
C GLN A 491 5.39 -31.24 36.67
N LYS A 492 5.46 -32.54 37.03
CA LYS A 492 4.84 -33.04 38.27
C LYS A 492 5.48 -32.41 39.52
N GLY A 493 6.80 -32.23 39.53
CA GLY A 493 7.50 -31.54 40.62
C GLY A 493 7.08 -30.08 40.76
N VAL A 494 6.90 -29.38 39.64
CA VAL A 494 6.44 -27.99 39.61
C VAL A 494 4.97 -27.86 40.01
N GLN A 495 4.11 -28.80 39.59
CA GLN A 495 2.71 -28.84 40.05
C GLN A 495 2.59 -29.20 41.54
N GLY A 496 3.57 -29.91 42.10
CA GLY A 496 3.65 -30.21 43.54
C GLY A 496 4.19 -29.08 44.40
N LEU A 497 4.76 -28.03 43.81
CA LEU A 497 5.23 -26.85 44.53
C LEU A 497 4.04 -25.95 44.90
N ASN A 498 3.67 -25.99 46.17
CA ASN A 498 2.57 -25.19 46.71
C ASN A 498 3.02 -23.72 46.86
N LEU A 499 2.74 -22.89 45.84
CA LEU A 499 3.09 -21.45 45.78
C LEU A 499 2.37 -20.59 46.84
N ASP A 500 1.40 -21.16 47.56
CA ASP A 500 0.64 -20.51 48.63
C ASP A 500 1.46 -20.30 49.91
N VAL A 501 2.59 -21.01 50.08
CA VAL A 501 3.51 -20.78 51.21
C VAL A 501 4.17 -19.39 51.12
N LEU A 502 4.35 -18.84 49.92
CA LEU A 502 4.88 -17.49 49.71
C LEU A 502 3.85 -16.38 49.96
N HIS A 503 2.55 -16.71 49.96
CA HIS A 503 1.46 -15.76 50.21
C HIS A 503 0.99 -15.76 51.67
N GLN A 504 1.45 -16.69 52.52
CA GLN A 504 1.20 -16.63 53.95
C GLN A 504 2.03 -15.52 54.59
N ARG A 505 1.39 -14.36 54.83
CA ARG A 505 1.93 -13.28 55.68
C ARG A 505 2.38 -13.85 57.02
N ASP A 506 3.65 -13.67 57.32
CA ASP A 506 4.28 -14.16 58.53
C ASP A 506 3.73 -13.40 59.75
N LYS A 507 2.79 -14.02 60.47
CA LYS A 507 2.06 -13.39 61.61
C LYS A 507 2.97 -12.91 62.74
N LEU A 508 4.22 -13.38 62.77
CA LEU A 508 5.23 -12.92 63.72
C LEU A 508 5.81 -11.55 63.33
N ARG A 509 5.87 -11.24 62.03
CA ARG A 509 6.35 -9.96 61.50
C ARG A 509 5.35 -8.83 61.74
N ASP A 510 4.06 -9.12 61.63
CA ASP A 510 3.00 -8.16 61.93
C ASP A 510 2.92 -7.87 63.46
N LYS A 511 3.08 -8.88 64.33
CA LYS A 511 3.19 -8.67 65.79
C LYS A 511 4.43 -7.91 66.22
N PHE A 512 5.52 -7.98 65.43
CA PHE A 512 6.72 -7.20 65.68
C PHE A 512 6.50 -5.73 65.32
N LEU A 513 5.81 -5.46 64.21
CA LEU A 513 5.45 -4.10 63.78
C LEU A 513 4.43 -3.43 64.72
N GLU A 514 3.46 -4.17 65.26
CA GLU A 514 2.49 -3.64 66.24
C GLU A 514 3.09 -3.27 67.61
N ARG A 515 4.27 -3.79 67.97
CA ARG A 515 4.96 -3.43 69.23
C ARG A 515 5.88 -2.21 69.12
N TRP A 516 6.08 -1.71 67.90
CA TRP A 516 7.01 -0.61 67.59
C TRP A 516 6.32 0.63 67.02
N CYS A 517 5.00 0.60 66.85
CA CYS A 517 4.14 1.79 66.79
C CYS A 517 3.47 1.97 68.15
#